data_AF-A0A963BWN1-F1
#
_entry.id   AF-A0A963BWN1-F1
#
_cell.length_a   1.000
_cell.length_b   1.000
_cell.length_c   1.000
_cell.angle_alpha   90.00
_cell.angle_beta   90.00
_cell.angle_gamma   90.00
#
_symmetry.space_group_name_H-M   'P 1'
#
loop_
_entity.id
_entity.type
_entity.pdbx_description
1 polymer ?
#
loop_
_entity_poly.entity_id
_entity_poly.type
_entity_poly.pdbx_seq_one_letter_code
_entity_poly.pdbx_strand_id
1 'polypeptide(L)'
;MSHTLDGIALPAAMIWTDEIWSPAVVESEPSITGATLIDAGVRLSGRPITLEASDDGGWIDRSVLLSLLTRAGDAGQIYTFVHADGRAFQVVVADVSARQALEVEDPSADWKYIATIRMIEV
;
A
#
# COMPACT_ATOMS: atom_id res chain seq x y z
N MET A 1 16.93 4.59 8.09
CA MET A 1 15.93 5.14 7.14
C MET A 1 14.62 4.43 7.42
N SER A 2 13.49 5.12 7.39
CA SER A 2 12.13 4.58 7.60
C SER A 2 11.22 5.11 6.50
N HIS A 3 10.12 4.44 6.19
CA HIS A 3 9.11 5.04 5.32
C HIS A 3 8.31 6.07 6.13
N THR A 4 7.68 7.03 5.47
CA THR A 4 6.76 7.97 6.11
C THR A 4 5.51 8.19 5.27
N LEU A 5 4.34 8.19 5.89
CA LEU A 5 3.08 8.56 5.25
C LEU A 5 2.49 9.76 5.99
N ASP A 6 2.44 10.94 5.36
CA ASP A 6 1.92 12.16 5.99
C ASP A 6 2.60 12.47 7.35
N GLY A 7 3.91 12.26 7.42
CA GLY A 7 4.68 12.41 8.67
C GLY A 7 4.56 11.24 9.67
N ILE A 8 3.69 10.26 9.43
CA ILE A 8 3.62 9.02 10.22
C ILE A 8 4.77 8.11 9.82
N ALA A 9 5.67 7.80 10.75
CA ALA A 9 6.79 6.89 10.49
C ALA A 9 6.31 5.43 10.40
N LEU A 10 6.77 4.71 9.37
CA LEU A 10 6.50 3.30 9.15
C LEU A 10 7.82 2.50 9.19
N PRO A 11 7.79 1.24 9.65
CA PRO A 11 8.98 0.40 9.67
C PRO A 11 9.59 0.21 8.28
N ALA A 12 10.89 0.44 8.15
CA ALA A 12 11.62 0.23 6.89
C ALA A 12 11.60 -1.23 6.41
N ALA A 13 11.36 -2.16 7.33
CA ALA A 13 11.28 -3.59 7.06
C ALA A 13 9.95 -4.00 6.42
N MET A 14 8.96 -3.11 6.28
CA MET A 14 7.79 -3.39 5.45
C MET A 14 8.21 -3.46 3.97
N ILE A 15 7.79 -4.51 3.29
CA ILE A 15 8.15 -4.82 1.91
C ILE A 15 7.16 -4.17 0.97
N TRP A 16 7.67 -3.45 -0.03
CA TRP A 16 6.86 -2.96 -1.13
C TRP A 16 6.64 -4.09 -2.15
N THR A 17 5.49 -4.78 -2.06
CA THR A 17 5.26 -6.02 -2.81
C THR A 17 4.97 -5.81 -4.29
N ASP A 18 4.41 -4.66 -4.65
CA ASP A 18 4.17 -4.22 -6.04
C ASP A 18 5.16 -3.14 -6.49
N GLU A 19 6.38 -3.13 -5.94
CA GLU A 19 7.42 -2.17 -6.33
C GLU A 19 7.71 -2.24 -7.83
N ILE A 20 7.87 -3.46 -8.33
CA ILE A 20 8.12 -3.74 -9.74
C ILE A 20 6.78 -3.78 -10.46
N TRP A 21 6.37 -2.63 -10.98
CA TRP A 21 5.10 -2.42 -11.65
C TRP A 21 5.30 -1.86 -13.07
N SER A 22 4.33 -2.13 -13.96
CA SER A 22 4.28 -1.61 -15.33
C SER A 22 2.99 -0.84 -15.57
N PRO A 23 3.05 0.37 -16.18
CA PRO A 23 1.86 1.12 -16.55
C PRO A 23 1.15 0.59 -17.79
N ALA A 24 1.78 -0.31 -18.55
CA ALA A 24 1.18 -0.90 -19.73
C ALA A 24 0.00 -1.81 -19.35
N VAL A 25 -1.15 -1.57 -19.97
CA VAL A 25 -2.34 -2.42 -19.85
C VAL A 25 -2.64 -3.01 -21.21
N VAL A 26 -2.91 -4.31 -21.25
CA VAL A 26 -3.26 -5.03 -22.46
C VAL A 26 -4.47 -5.90 -22.16
N GLU A 27 -5.55 -5.69 -22.92
CA GLU A 27 -6.71 -6.56 -22.96
C GLU A 27 -6.81 -7.21 -24.34
N SER A 28 -7.29 -8.46 -24.37
CA SER A 28 -7.42 -9.19 -25.62
C SER A 28 -8.70 -9.98 -25.67
N GLU A 29 -9.38 -9.94 -26.81
CA GLU A 29 -10.61 -10.67 -27.04
C GLU A 29 -10.67 -11.31 -28.44
N PRO A 30 -11.36 -12.46 -28.59
CA PRO A 30 -11.58 -13.05 -29.90
C PRO A 30 -12.63 -12.25 -30.67
N SER A 31 -12.31 -11.85 -31.91
CA SER A 31 -13.28 -11.24 -32.82
C SER A 31 -14.22 -12.28 -33.41
N ILE A 32 -15.36 -11.81 -33.94
CA ILE A 32 -16.33 -12.64 -34.68
C ILE A 32 -15.75 -13.28 -35.96
N THR A 33 -14.61 -12.81 -36.45
CA THR A 33 -13.91 -13.35 -37.62
C THR A 33 -12.77 -14.31 -37.23
N GLY A 34 -12.55 -14.54 -35.93
CA GLY A 34 -11.53 -15.46 -35.41
C GLY A 34 -10.14 -14.85 -35.22
N ALA A 35 -9.94 -13.56 -35.55
CA ALA A 35 -8.71 -12.83 -35.19
C ALA A 35 -8.75 -12.37 -33.73
N THR A 36 -7.60 -12.27 -33.06
CA THR A 36 -7.49 -11.66 -31.72
C THR A 36 -7.42 -10.14 -31.85
N LEU A 37 -8.35 -9.44 -31.18
CA LEU A 37 -8.27 -8.01 -30.97
C LEU A 37 -7.39 -7.76 -29.74
N ILE A 38 -6.47 -6.81 -29.84
CA ILE A 38 -5.60 -6.39 -28.74
C ILE A 38 -5.87 -4.90 -28.51
N ASP A 39 -6.39 -4.57 -27.33
CA ASP A 39 -6.47 -3.20 -26.84
C ASP A 39 -5.29 -2.97 -25.89
N ALA A 40 -4.46 -1.98 -26.20
CA ALA A 40 -3.25 -1.69 -25.45
C ALA A 40 -3.17 -0.19 -25.13
N GLY A 41 -2.86 0.10 -23.87
CA GLY A 41 -2.76 1.47 -23.37
C GLY A 41 -1.73 1.61 -22.26
N VAL A 42 -1.59 2.84 -21.78
CA VAL A 42 -0.70 3.20 -20.67
C VAL A 42 -1.52 3.90 -19.60
N ARG A 43 -1.52 3.39 -18.37
CA ARG A 43 -2.13 4.07 -17.22
C ARG A 43 -1.40 5.39 -16.96
N LEU A 44 -2.14 6.49 -16.92
CA LEU A 44 -1.62 7.83 -16.62
C LEU A 44 -1.41 8.04 -15.12
N SER A 45 -2.21 7.36 -14.29
CA SER A 45 -2.13 7.35 -12.82
C SER A 45 -2.67 6.02 -12.29
N GLY A 46 -2.61 5.82 -10.97
CA GLY A 46 -3.12 4.62 -10.33
C GLY A 46 -2.10 3.49 -10.17
N ARG A 47 -0.82 3.82 -10.02
CA ARG A 47 0.19 2.84 -9.62
C ARG A 47 -0.15 2.34 -8.21
N PRO A 48 -0.32 1.04 -8.00
CA PRO A 48 -0.53 0.50 -6.66
C PRO A 48 0.77 0.56 -5.87
N ILE A 49 0.66 0.90 -4.60
CA ILE A 49 1.76 0.90 -3.64
C ILE A 49 1.29 0.12 -2.42
N THR A 50 1.76 -1.12 -2.29
CA THR A 50 1.40 -2.04 -1.21
C THR A 50 2.60 -2.27 -0.30
N LEU A 51 2.53 -1.79 0.93
CA LEU A 51 3.50 -2.10 1.98
C LEU A 51 2.98 -3.22 2.88
N GLU A 52 3.76 -4.29 3.00
CA GLU A 52 3.38 -5.47 3.76
C GLU A 52 4.44 -5.79 4.83
N ALA A 53 3.99 -5.94 6.07
CA ALA A 53 4.76 -6.57 7.13
C ALA A 53 4.61 -8.10 7.03
N SER A 54 5.64 -8.85 7.43
CA SER A 54 5.59 -10.30 7.50
C SER A 54 5.50 -10.79 8.95
N ASP A 55 5.27 -12.09 9.14
CA ASP A 55 5.39 -12.72 10.45
C ASP A 55 6.77 -12.53 11.08
N ASP A 56 7.81 -12.39 10.26
CA ASP A 56 9.19 -12.30 10.72
C ASP A 56 9.70 -10.85 10.87
N GLY A 57 8.94 -9.83 10.45
CA GLY A 57 9.40 -8.45 10.53
C GLY A 57 8.49 -7.38 9.94
N GLY A 58 8.89 -6.12 10.12
CA GLY A 58 8.12 -4.96 9.63
C GLY A 58 6.90 -4.60 10.48
N TRP A 59 6.79 -5.14 11.69
CA TRP A 59 5.64 -4.92 12.57
C TRP A 59 5.48 -3.45 12.94
N ILE A 60 4.23 -3.03 13.05
CA ILE A 60 3.82 -1.66 13.34
C ILE A 60 3.16 -1.58 14.72
N ASP A 61 3.34 -0.45 15.40
CA ASP A 61 2.71 -0.18 16.69
C ASP A 61 1.21 0.10 16.52
N ARG A 62 0.40 -0.37 17.48
CA ARG A 62 -1.05 -0.15 17.48
C ARG A 62 -1.44 1.32 17.30
N SER A 63 -0.76 2.23 18.00
CA SER A 63 -1.00 3.67 17.91
C SER A 63 -0.76 4.24 16.51
N VAL A 64 0.30 3.78 15.85
CA VAL A 64 0.63 4.17 14.47
C VAL A 64 -0.41 3.58 13.51
N LEU A 65 -0.78 2.32 13.69
CA LEU A 65 -1.84 1.66 12.91
C LEU A 65 -3.19 2.39 13.00
N LEU A 66 -3.59 2.85 14.19
CA LEU A 66 -4.82 3.63 14.37
C LEU A 66 -4.77 4.99 13.65
N SER A 67 -3.59 5.61 13.61
CA SER A 67 -3.38 6.84 12.84
C SER A 67 -3.53 6.57 11.34
N LEU A 68 -3.00 5.45 10.84
CA LEU A 68 -3.18 5.03 9.44
C LEU A 68 -4.64 4.71 9.09
N LEU A 69 -5.38 4.08 10.00
CA LEU A 69 -6.82 3.83 9.81
C LEU A 69 -7.62 5.13 9.71
N THR A 70 -7.23 6.16 10.44
CA THR A 70 -7.83 7.51 10.29
C THR A 70 -7.58 8.04 8.88
N ARG A 71 -6.35 7.90 8.36
CA ARG A 71 -6.00 8.30 6.98
C ARG A 71 -6.76 7.52 5.91
N ALA A 72 -6.98 6.22 6.13
CA ALA A 72 -7.82 5.40 5.26
C ALA A 72 -9.30 5.82 5.29
N GLY A 73 -9.77 6.37 6.42
CA GLY A 73 -11.13 6.90 6.56
C GLY A 73 -11.37 8.24 5.84
N ASP A 74 -10.30 9.00 5.57
CA ASP A 74 -10.35 10.26 4.84
C ASP A 74 -10.43 10.01 3.32
N ALA A 75 -11.60 9.53 2.86
CA ALA A 75 -11.80 9.06 1.49
C ALA A 75 -11.39 10.11 0.43
N GLY A 76 -10.45 9.72 -0.45
CA GLY A 76 -9.97 10.57 -1.53
C GLY A 76 -8.97 11.66 -1.11
N GLN A 77 -8.63 11.75 0.18
CA GLN A 77 -7.59 12.66 0.65
C GLN A 77 -6.22 12.20 0.11
N ILE A 78 -5.48 13.17 -0.42
CA ILE A 78 -4.13 12.94 -0.96
C ILE A 78 -3.13 13.18 0.17
N TYR A 79 -2.22 12.22 0.32
CA TYR A 79 -1.12 12.23 1.28
C TYR A 79 0.22 12.09 0.56
N THR A 80 1.28 12.58 1.21
CA THR A 80 2.64 12.33 0.73
C THR A 80 3.19 11.07 1.39
N PHE A 81 3.47 10.06 0.58
CA PHE A 81 4.23 8.87 0.99
C PHE A 81 5.69 9.03 0.58
N VAL A 82 6.61 8.80 1.50
CA VAL A 82 8.06 8.76 1.24
C VAL A 82 8.56 7.37 1.60
N HIS A 83 9.11 6.68 0.62
CA HIS A 83 9.73 5.38 0.80
C HIS A 83 11.12 5.54 1.44
N ALA A 84 11.60 4.51 2.13
CA ALA A 84 12.85 4.54 2.89
C ALA A 84 14.10 4.77 2.04
N ASP A 85 14.01 4.62 0.71
CA ASP A 85 15.07 4.97 -0.25
C ASP A 85 15.05 6.44 -0.70
N GLY A 86 14.07 7.23 -0.24
CA GLY A 86 13.92 8.65 -0.54
C GLY A 86 12.96 8.98 -1.68
N ARG A 87 12.38 7.99 -2.39
CA ARG A 87 11.33 8.25 -3.39
C ARG A 87 10.06 8.77 -2.70
N ALA A 88 9.41 9.75 -3.31
CA ALA A 88 8.18 10.33 -2.79
C ALA A 88 7.03 10.21 -3.80
N PHE A 89 5.83 9.93 -3.31
CA PHE A 89 4.61 9.69 -4.09
C PHE A 89 3.45 10.46 -3.47
N GLN A 90 2.59 11.04 -4.31
CA GLN A 90 1.27 11.51 -3.89
C GLN A 90 0.32 10.33 -3.96
N VAL A 91 -0.32 10.00 -2.84
CA VAL A 91 -1.12 8.78 -2.73
C VAL A 91 -2.45 9.02 -2.04
N VAL A 92 -3.43 8.19 -2.39
CA VAL A 92 -4.61 7.96 -1.57
C VAL A 92 -4.43 6.64 -0.84
N VAL A 93 -4.79 6.60 0.45
CA VAL A 93 -4.83 5.34 1.21
C VAL A 93 -6.10 4.60 0.85
N ALA A 94 -5.96 3.47 0.15
CA ALA A 94 -7.09 2.69 -0.34
C ALA A 94 -7.62 1.72 0.72
N ASP A 95 -6.72 1.08 1.47
CA ASP A 95 -7.07 0.09 2.49
C ASP A 95 -5.92 -0.09 3.49
N VAL A 96 -6.28 -0.36 4.75
CA VAL A 96 -5.34 -0.73 5.81
C VAL A 96 -5.93 -1.93 6.54
N SER A 97 -5.23 -3.05 6.46
CA SER A 97 -5.60 -4.28 7.15
C SER A 97 -4.47 -4.71 8.07
N ALA A 98 -4.81 -5.34 9.20
CA ALA A 98 -3.81 -5.79 10.15
C ALA A 98 -4.33 -6.92 11.04
N ARG A 99 -3.38 -7.69 11.56
CA ARG A 99 -3.60 -8.65 12.66
C ARG A 99 -2.55 -8.47 13.74
N GLN A 100 -2.84 -8.92 14.95
CA GLN A 100 -1.84 -8.89 16.02
C GLN A 100 -0.69 -9.86 15.68
N ALA A 101 0.54 -9.46 15.97
CA ALA A 101 1.69 -10.37 15.85
C ALA A 101 1.63 -11.48 16.91
N LEU A 102 1.14 -11.13 18.10
CA LEU A 102 0.81 -12.04 19.20
C LEU A 102 -0.57 -11.67 19.73
N GLU A 103 -1.42 -12.66 19.95
CA GLU A 103 -2.80 -12.43 20.37
C GLU A 103 -2.88 -12.05 21.86
N VAL A 104 -3.44 -10.87 22.13
CA VAL A 104 -3.84 -10.40 23.45
C VAL A 104 -5.20 -9.71 23.37
N GLU A 105 -5.98 -9.81 24.45
CA GLU A 105 -7.32 -9.22 24.52
C GLU A 105 -7.29 -7.68 24.54
N ASP A 106 -6.40 -7.09 25.34
CA ASP A 106 -6.26 -5.64 25.50
C ASP A 106 -4.85 -5.16 25.14
N PRO A 107 -4.56 -4.97 23.83
CA PRO A 107 -3.24 -4.57 23.37
C PRO A 107 -2.94 -3.11 23.71
N SER A 108 -1.75 -2.88 24.28
CA SER A 108 -1.22 -1.54 24.54
C SER A 108 -0.94 -0.75 23.26
N ALA A 109 -0.67 0.55 23.40
CA ALA A 109 -0.43 1.45 22.26
C ALA A 109 0.82 1.10 21.43
N ASP A 110 1.79 0.42 22.02
CA ASP A 110 3.04 -0.05 21.43
C ASP A 110 2.98 -1.53 21.01
N TRP A 111 1.82 -2.18 21.17
CA TRP A 111 1.63 -3.57 20.75
C TRP A 111 1.83 -3.73 19.26
N LYS A 112 2.40 -4.86 18.87
CA LYS A 112 2.90 -5.09 17.51
C LYS A 112 1.84 -5.77 16.63
N TYR A 113 1.63 -5.19 15.45
CA TYR A 113 0.72 -5.68 14.43
C TYR A 113 1.48 -5.99 13.14
N ILE A 114 1.02 -7.00 12.45
CA ILE A 114 1.41 -7.32 11.08
C ILE A 114 0.35 -6.69 10.20
N ALA A 115 0.72 -5.66 9.46
CA ALA A 115 -0.18 -4.84 8.67
C ALA A 115 0.15 -4.88 7.18
N THR A 116 -0.89 -4.75 6.38
CA THR A 116 -0.81 -4.49 4.94
C THR A 116 -1.48 -3.14 4.68
N ILE A 117 -0.71 -2.21 4.12
CA ILE A 117 -1.15 -0.86 3.78
C ILE A 117 -1.19 -0.78 2.26
N ARG A 118 -2.37 -0.54 1.69
CA ARG A 118 -2.59 -0.39 0.26
C ARG A 118 -2.84 1.06 -0.06
N MET A 119 -2.04 1.60 -0.97
CA MET A 119 -2.10 2.98 -1.43
C MET A 119 -2.16 2.99 -2.96
N ILE A 120 -2.64 4.10 -3.51
CA ILE A 120 -2.73 4.31 -4.96
C ILE A 120 -2.10 5.66 -5.27
N GLU A 121 -1.09 5.67 -6.14
CA GLU A 121 -0.47 6.90 -6.66
C GLU A 121 -1.46 7.66 -7.54
N VAL A 122 -1.61 8.96 -7.29
CA VAL A 122 -2.55 9.87 -7.99
C VAL A 122 -1.86 10.85 -8.91
#